data_AF-A0A5M3WCP6-F1
#
_entry.id   AF-A0A5M3WCP6-F1
#
_cell.length_a   1.000
_cell.length_b   1.000
_cell.length_c   1.000
_cell.angle_alpha   90.00
_cell.angle_beta   90.00
_cell.angle_gamma   90.00
#
_symmetry.space_group_name_H-M   'P 1'
#
loop_
_entity.id
_entity.type
_entity.pdbx_description
1 polymer ?
#
loop_
_entity_poly.entity_id
_entity_poly.type
_entity_poly.pdbx_seq_one_letter_code
_entity_poly.pdbx_strand_id
1 'polypeptide(L)'
;MSVDLEFAVRHSGRAGKDLTRRDVARVLLAVPTGQALVSMPDLKRELLAVGNPLSAAFWESAKSTLTRIESGVATVGDVQRWLESTGTEPILLTRSYFVWPDEGERGPVATEMYARLVDHLESLLALGVIDPDALAAGDTAAREAYEELQEQWLAGPLPDGRVPSAVVGDEQDEELFAAWDEEEAFALGELRRSMADLPAPPCPMDDLSAAAGRLRRTLVQPGFPGNVLRACAGLDDGVLPAADEDLWLAVAAGITAPISDLPDEEDAGRFFEIDGELSHEDSVLASLCAINHADWLAAVTALARYGPGVLASPERIARFIADSEENDGESDALEDLEASEMLFTAVTPLWAHLGIVDKAEVLTPLGWWGLPKALERAWSPE
;
A
#
# COMPACT_ATOMS: atom_id res chain seq x y z
N MET A 1 14.58 25.40 -25.65
CA MET A 1 13.66 25.25 -26.79
C MET A 1 12.55 26.26 -26.59
N SER A 2 12.30 27.17 -27.54
CA SER A 2 11.22 28.15 -27.37
C SER A 2 9.88 27.43 -27.26
N VAL A 3 8.97 27.90 -26.38
CA VAL A 3 7.61 27.36 -26.33
C VAL A 3 6.80 28.09 -27.41
N ASP A 4 6.69 27.49 -28.58
CA ASP A 4 5.85 27.96 -29.69
C ASP A 4 4.67 27.00 -29.91
N LEU A 5 3.76 27.38 -30.82
CA LEU A 5 2.60 26.57 -31.16
C LEU A 5 3.00 25.18 -31.68
N GLU A 6 4.12 25.07 -32.39
CA GLU A 6 4.60 23.78 -32.92
C GLU A 6 5.00 22.83 -31.77
N PHE A 7 5.73 23.34 -30.77
CA PHE A 7 6.06 22.61 -29.56
C PHE A 7 4.78 22.18 -28.82
N ALA A 8 3.81 23.10 -28.66
CA ALA A 8 2.54 22.80 -27.99
C ALA A 8 1.75 21.69 -28.70
N VAL A 9 1.62 21.76 -30.03
CA VAL A 9 0.96 20.75 -30.87
C VAL A 9 1.66 19.39 -30.76
N ARG A 10 2.99 19.37 -30.78
CA ARG A 10 3.77 18.13 -30.67
C ARG A 10 3.63 17.49 -29.28
N HIS A 11 3.62 18.31 -28.23
CA HIS A 11 3.54 17.85 -26.86
C HIS A 11 2.15 17.31 -26.50
N SER A 12 1.07 17.97 -26.94
CA SER A 12 -0.30 17.53 -26.68
C SER A 12 -0.82 16.50 -27.68
N GLY A 13 -0.20 16.39 -28.86
CA GLY A 13 -0.71 15.58 -29.97
C GLY A 13 -1.97 16.16 -30.64
N ARG A 14 -2.39 17.39 -30.27
CA ARG A 14 -3.59 18.05 -30.78
C ARG A 14 -3.24 19.17 -31.76
N ALA A 15 -4.10 19.42 -32.74
CA ALA A 15 -3.91 20.56 -33.64
C ALA A 15 -4.05 21.88 -32.87
N GLY A 16 -3.37 22.94 -33.32
CA GLY A 16 -3.33 24.22 -32.59
C GLY A 16 -4.69 24.84 -32.29
N LYS A 17 -5.66 24.62 -33.19
CA LYS A 17 -7.05 25.07 -33.03
C LYS A 17 -7.85 24.30 -31.97
N ASP A 18 -7.39 23.10 -31.61
CA ASP A 18 -8.05 22.16 -30.71
C ASP A 18 -7.30 22.04 -29.36
N LEU A 19 -6.27 22.85 -29.13
CA LEU A 19 -5.54 22.91 -27.86
C LEU A 19 -6.44 23.43 -26.73
N THR A 20 -6.50 22.70 -25.62
CA THR A 20 -7.23 23.12 -24.42
C THR A 20 -6.37 23.98 -23.50
N ARG A 21 -7.00 24.59 -22.49
CA ARG A 21 -6.30 25.29 -21.41
C ARG A 21 -5.34 24.35 -20.66
N ARG A 22 -5.77 23.11 -20.43
CA ARG A 22 -4.98 22.04 -19.81
C ARG A 22 -3.74 21.71 -20.63
N ASP A 23 -3.89 21.54 -21.95
CA ASP A 23 -2.76 21.28 -22.85
C ASP A 23 -1.73 22.42 -22.76
N VAL A 24 -2.19 23.67 -22.85
CA VAL A 24 -1.31 24.84 -22.79
C VAL A 24 -0.65 24.99 -21.42
N ALA A 25 -1.36 24.71 -20.32
CA ALA A 25 -0.79 24.74 -18.98
C ALA A 25 0.32 23.68 -18.80
N ARG A 26 0.08 22.44 -19.22
CA ARG A 26 1.07 21.34 -19.19
C ARG A 26 2.30 21.67 -20.05
N VAL A 27 2.09 22.22 -21.24
CA VAL A 27 3.17 22.70 -22.13
C VAL A 27 4.04 23.77 -21.47
N LEU A 28 3.44 24.70 -20.73
CA LEU A 28 4.18 25.75 -20.02
C LEU A 28 4.99 25.19 -18.83
N LEU A 29 4.51 24.11 -18.18
CA LEU A 29 5.23 23.41 -17.11
C LEU A 29 6.31 22.45 -17.63
N ALA A 30 6.22 22.01 -18.89
CA ALA A 30 7.18 21.09 -19.50
C ALA A 30 8.55 21.72 -19.83
N VAL A 31 8.73 23.02 -19.59
CA VAL A 31 9.98 23.74 -19.84
C VAL A 31 10.39 24.57 -18.60
N PRO A 32 11.65 25.04 -18.52
CA PRO A 32 12.04 25.96 -17.45
C PRO A 32 11.14 27.21 -17.41
N THR A 33 10.70 27.58 -16.22
CA THR A 33 9.69 28.61 -15.99
C THR A 33 10.03 29.97 -16.59
N GLY A 34 11.28 30.43 -16.47
CA GLY A 34 11.76 31.63 -17.14
C GLY A 34 11.62 31.59 -18.67
N GLN A 35 11.79 30.42 -19.29
CA GLN A 35 11.57 30.22 -20.74
C GLN A 35 10.07 30.24 -21.08
N ALA A 36 9.22 29.62 -20.25
CA ALA A 36 7.77 29.69 -20.42
C ALA A 36 7.28 31.15 -20.39
N LEU A 37 7.67 31.92 -19.36
CA LEU A 37 7.28 33.32 -19.18
C LEU A 37 7.65 34.22 -20.37
N VAL A 38 8.84 34.02 -20.95
CA VAL A 38 9.31 34.78 -22.13
C VAL A 38 8.52 34.41 -23.38
N SER A 39 8.13 33.14 -23.52
CA SER A 39 7.49 32.63 -24.74
C SER A 39 5.96 32.85 -24.77
N MET A 40 5.33 33.05 -23.61
CA MET A 40 3.86 33.24 -23.48
C MET A 40 3.25 34.27 -24.44
N PRO A 41 3.82 35.48 -24.66
CA PRO A 41 3.23 36.47 -25.56
C PRO A 41 3.16 36.00 -27.02
N ASP A 42 4.17 35.28 -27.48
CA ASP A 42 4.21 34.74 -28.84
C ASP A 42 3.25 33.55 -28.99
N LEU A 43 3.24 32.62 -28.04
CA LEU A 43 2.27 31.52 -28.02
C LEU A 43 0.82 32.03 -28.04
N LYS A 44 0.51 33.07 -27.26
CA LYS A 44 -0.80 33.72 -27.26
C LYS A 44 -1.18 34.29 -28.63
N ARG A 45 -0.22 34.92 -29.33
CA ARG A 45 -0.41 35.49 -30.67
C ARG A 45 -0.62 34.41 -31.72
N GLU A 46 0.12 33.31 -31.63
CA GLU A 46 0.00 32.16 -32.54
C GLU A 46 -1.32 31.41 -32.37
N LEU A 47 -1.76 31.18 -31.12
CA LEU A 47 -3.07 30.62 -30.80
C LEU A 47 -4.23 31.47 -31.33
N LEU A 48 -4.14 32.80 -31.18
CA LEU A 48 -5.09 33.72 -31.80
C LEU A 48 -5.09 33.60 -33.33
N ALA A 49 -3.92 33.46 -33.96
CA ALA A 49 -3.79 33.37 -35.42
C ALA A 49 -4.41 32.08 -36.00
N VAL A 50 -4.42 30.98 -35.24
CA VAL A 50 -5.09 29.73 -35.63
C VAL A 50 -6.56 29.65 -35.17
N GLY A 51 -7.09 30.73 -34.61
CA GLY A 51 -8.50 30.83 -34.23
C GLY A 51 -8.85 30.21 -32.88
N ASN A 52 -7.88 29.98 -32.01
CA ASN A 52 -8.08 29.43 -30.66
C ASN A 52 -7.62 30.41 -29.55
N PRO A 53 -8.29 31.57 -29.38
CA PRO A 53 -7.92 32.51 -28.34
C PRO A 53 -8.34 32.01 -26.95
N LEU A 54 -7.37 31.74 -26.08
CA LEU A 54 -7.63 31.50 -24.65
C LEU A 54 -7.95 32.81 -23.91
N SER A 55 -8.71 32.72 -22.81
CA SER A 55 -9.21 33.87 -22.05
C SER A 55 -8.10 34.70 -21.39
N ALA A 56 -8.42 35.96 -21.07
CA ALA A 56 -7.50 36.81 -20.31
C ALA A 56 -7.20 36.24 -18.93
N ALA A 57 -8.21 35.71 -18.23
CA ALA A 57 -8.08 35.09 -16.91
C ALA A 57 -7.11 33.90 -16.92
N PHE A 58 -7.14 33.07 -17.98
CA PHE A 58 -6.16 31.99 -18.15
C PHE A 58 -4.73 32.53 -18.27
N TRP A 59 -4.49 33.53 -19.13
CA TRP A 59 -3.13 34.06 -19.31
C TRP A 59 -2.60 34.78 -18.07
N GLU A 60 -3.47 35.46 -17.32
CA GLU A 60 -3.12 36.14 -16.08
C GLU A 60 -2.79 35.13 -14.97
N SER A 61 -3.61 34.09 -14.80
CA SER A 61 -3.33 33.00 -13.84
C SER A 61 -2.05 32.26 -14.19
N ALA A 62 -1.84 31.89 -15.47
CA ALA A 62 -0.62 31.25 -15.93
C ALA A 62 0.63 32.10 -15.62
N LYS A 63 0.58 33.40 -15.92
CA LYS A 63 1.70 34.32 -15.62
C LYS A 63 1.97 34.42 -14.13
N SER A 64 0.91 34.50 -13.31
CA SER A 64 1.01 34.57 -11.86
C SER A 64 1.67 33.33 -11.27
N THR A 65 1.18 32.14 -11.64
CA THR A 65 1.70 30.85 -11.16
C THR A 65 3.15 30.65 -11.58
N LEU A 66 3.48 30.85 -12.87
CA LEU A 66 4.85 30.74 -13.36
C LEU A 66 5.79 31.75 -12.67
N THR A 67 5.35 32.99 -12.41
CA THR A 67 6.18 33.96 -11.67
C THR A 67 6.48 33.48 -10.24
N ARG A 68 5.50 32.86 -9.56
CA ARG A 68 5.70 32.30 -8.21
C ARG A 68 6.65 31.09 -8.21
N ILE A 69 6.58 30.25 -9.25
CA ILE A 69 7.51 29.13 -9.43
C ILE A 69 8.92 29.67 -9.63
N GLU A 70 9.11 30.63 -10.53
CA GLU A 70 10.42 31.24 -10.82
C GLU A 70 11.01 31.93 -9.57
N SER A 71 10.18 32.52 -8.71
CA SER A 71 10.63 33.13 -7.46
C SER A 71 10.85 32.13 -6.32
N GLY A 72 10.59 30.82 -6.52
CA GLY A 72 10.74 29.78 -5.50
C GLY A 72 9.71 29.84 -4.37
N VAL A 73 8.57 30.51 -4.58
CA VAL A 73 7.52 30.70 -3.55
C VAL A 73 6.29 29.81 -3.80
N ALA A 74 6.16 29.23 -5.00
CA ALA A 74 5.07 28.30 -5.31
C ALA A 74 5.27 26.95 -4.60
N THR A 75 4.17 26.42 -4.06
CA THR A 75 4.11 25.03 -3.58
C THR A 75 3.60 24.09 -4.68
N VAL A 76 3.80 22.77 -4.53
CA VAL A 76 3.20 21.77 -5.44
C VAL A 76 1.68 21.94 -5.51
N GLY A 77 1.03 22.18 -4.37
CA GLY A 77 -0.41 22.45 -4.29
C GLY A 77 -0.84 23.73 -5.02
N ASP A 78 0.02 24.74 -5.16
CA ASP A 78 -0.30 25.92 -5.98
C ASP A 78 -0.32 25.59 -7.48
N VAL A 79 0.63 24.78 -7.93
CA VAL A 79 0.70 24.33 -9.33
C VAL A 79 -0.49 23.43 -9.66
N GLN A 80 -0.79 22.49 -8.76
CA GLN A 80 -1.92 21.58 -8.91
C GLN A 80 -3.25 22.32 -8.97
N ARG A 81 -3.50 23.25 -8.04
CA ARG A 81 -4.72 24.08 -8.07
C ARG A 81 -4.85 24.91 -9.34
N TRP A 82 -3.74 25.38 -9.89
CA TRP A 82 -3.76 26.09 -11.17
C TRP A 82 -4.10 25.16 -12.34
N LEU A 83 -3.54 23.94 -12.39
CA LEU A 83 -3.93 22.94 -13.40
C LEU A 83 -5.42 22.59 -13.30
N GLU A 84 -5.94 22.36 -12.09
CA GLU A 84 -7.37 22.11 -11.85
C GLU A 84 -8.25 23.28 -12.31
N SER A 85 -7.78 24.53 -12.17
CA SER A 85 -8.52 25.71 -12.64
C SER A 85 -8.65 25.81 -14.17
N THR A 86 -7.97 24.95 -14.93
CA THR A 86 -8.18 24.83 -16.38
C THR A 86 -9.58 24.29 -16.72
N GLY A 87 -10.27 23.69 -15.74
CA GLY A 87 -11.62 23.14 -15.86
C GLY A 87 -11.69 21.76 -16.51
N THR A 88 -10.53 21.14 -16.79
CA THR A 88 -10.43 19.82 -17.44
C THR A 88 -9.35 18.92 -16.82
N GLU A 89 -8.57 19.44 -15.88
CA GLU A 89 -7.65 18.61 -15.08
C GLU A 89 -8.42 18.05 -13.86
N PRO A 90 -8.49 16.71 -13.72
CA PRO A 90 -9.06 16.07 -12.54
C PRO A 90 -8.43 16.55 -11.24
N ILE A 91 -9.26 16.60 -10.20
CA ILE A 91 -8.82 16.89 -8.83
C ILE A 91 -8.14 15.65 -8.27
N LEU A 92 -6.93 15.82 -7.72
CA LEU A 92 -6.14 14.68 -7.22
C LEU A 92 -6.74 14.03 -5.99
N LEU A 93 -7.26 14.83 -5.05
CA LEU A 93 -7.90 14.37 -3.81
C LEU A 93 -9.30 14.96 -3.70
N THR A 94 -10.32 14.11 -3.78
CA THR A 94 -11.73 14.52 -3.65
C THR A 94 -12.16 14.62 -2.19
N ARG A 95 -13.36 15.14 -1.92
CA ARG A 95 -13.90 15.20 -0.53
C ARG A 95 -14.27 13.83 0.00
N SER A 96 -14.55 12.89 -0.90
CA SER A 96 -14.76 11.48 -0.58
C SER A 96 -13.46 10.71 -0.36
N TYR A 97 -12.31 11.40 -0.21
CA TYR A 97 -10.99 10.81 0.00
C TYR A 97 -10.49 9.91 -1.13
N PHE A 98 -11.08 10.00 -2.33
CA PHE A 98 -10.52 9.31 -3.49
C PHE A 98 -9.25 10.03 -3.93
N VAL A 99 -8.18 9.26 -4.12
CA VAL A 99 -6.87 9.75 -4.56
C VAL A 99 -6.51 9.10 -5.88
N TRP A 100 -6.21 9.92 -6.88
CA TRP A 100 -5.61 9.41 -8.12
C TRP A 100 -4.14 9.05 -7.88
N PRO A 101 -3.66 7.89 -8.37
CA PRO A 101 -2.24 7.62 -8.41
C PRO A 101 -1.49 8.68 -9.21
N ASP A 102 -0.22 8.86 -8.90
CA ASP A 102 0.65 9.76 -9.65
C ASP A 102 0.76 9.30 -11.11
N GLU A 103 0.96 10.24 -12.04
CA GLU A 103 0.89 9.95 -13.49
C GLU A 103 1.86 8.84 -13.95
N GLY A 104 2.99 8.66 -13.26
CA GLY A 104 3.95 7.60 -13.53
C GLY A 104 3.64 6.25 -12.86
N GLU A 105 2.71 6.24 -11.91
CA GLU A 105 2.33 5.08 -11.08
C GLU A 105 0.94 4.56 -11.42
N ARG A 106 0.21 5.22 -12.33
CA ARG A 106 -1.11 4.74 -12.76
C ARG A 106 -0.99 3.43 -13.53
N GLY A 107 -1.66 2.41 -13.02
CA GLY A 107 -2.00 1.22 -13.77
C GLY A 107 -2.87 1.50 -15.01
N PRO A 108 -3.10 0.49 -15.86
CA PRO A 108 -3.89 0.62 -17.08
C PRO A 108 -5.33 1.10 -16.84
N VAL A 109 -6.01 0.66 -15.78
CA VAL A 109 -7.39 1.07 -15.45
C VAL A 109 -7.42 2.49 -14.94
N ALA A 110 -6.54 2.87 -14.02
CA ALA A 110 -6.40 4.25 -13.55
C ALA A 110 -6.09 5.21 -14.71
N THR A 111 -5.21 4.81 -15.63
CA THR A 111 -4.91 5.58 -16.84
C THR A 111 -6.15 5.74 -17.74
N GLU A 112 -6.90 4.65 -17.97
CA GLU A 112 -8.13 4.68 -18.75
C GLU A 112 -9.19 5.59 -18.12
N MET A 113 -9.48 5.41 -16.82
CA MET A 113 -10.50 6.16 -16.10
C MET A 113 -10.15 7.64 -16.01
N TYR A 114 -8.89 7.96 -15.74
CA TYR A 114 -8.41 9.35 -15.73
C TYR A 114 -8.62 10.01 -17.10
N ALA A 115 -8.27 9.34 -18.20
CA ALA A 115 -8.49 9.86 -19.55
C ALA A 115 -9.99 10.06 -19.86
N ARG A 116 -10.85 9.10 -19.47
CA ARG A 116 -12.30 9.23 -19.63
C ARG A 116 -12.88 10.40 -18.83
N LEU A 117 -12.35 10.66 -17.63
CA LEU A 117 -12.77 11.82 -16.84
C LEU A 117 -12.36 13.13 -17.52
N VAL A 118 -11.13 13.23 -18.03
CA VAL A 118 -10.69 14.40 -18.81
C VAL A 118 -11.62 14.64 -20.01
N ASP A 119 -11.94 13.60 -20.79
CA ASP A 119 -12.86 13.71 -21.93
C ASP A 119 -14.28 14.14 -21.50
N HIS A 120 -14.75 13.64 -20.36
CA HIS A 120 -16.03 14.03 -19.78
C HIS A 120 -16.05 15.52 -19.39
N LEU A 121 -15.00 15.99 -18.70
CA LEU A 121 -14.85 17.37 -18.30
C LEU A 121 -14.72 18.30 -19.51
N GLU A 122 -13.99 17.90 -20.55
CA GLU A 122 -13.91 18.63 -21.83
C GLU A 122 -15.29 18.76 -22.49
N SER A 123 -16.11 17.70 -22.46
CA SER A 123 -17.49 17.76 -22.95
C SER A 123 -18.37 18.71 -22.13
N LEU A 124 -18.26 18.70 -20.79
CA LEU A 124 -19.01 19.59 -19.92
C LEU A 124 -18.60 21.06 -20.09
N LEU A 125 -17.30 21.30 -20.29
CA LEU A 125 -16.75 22.60 -20.62
C LEU A 125 -17.32 23.11 -21.96
N ALA A 126 -17.36 22.27 -22.99
CA ALA A 126 -17.92 22.63 -24.29
C ALA A 126 -19.44 22.95 -24.23
N LEU A 127 -20.16 22.32 -23.30
CA LEU A 127 -21.57 22.59 -23.00
C LEU A 127 -21.78 23.85 -22.15
N GLY A 128 -20.71 24.46 -21.63
CA GLY A 128 -20.78 25.63 -20.76
C GLY A 128 -21.25 25.33 -19.32
N VAL A 129 -21.17 24.06 -18.90
CA VAL A 129 -21.48 23.66 -17.51
C VAL A 129 -20.36 24.08 -16.56
N ILE A 130 -19.11 24.03 -17.04
CA ILE A 130 -17.91 24.44 -16.29
C ILE A 130 -17.53 25.86 -16.72
N ASP A 131 -17.34 26.77 -15.76
CA ASP A 131 -16.77 28.09 -16.00
C ASP A 131 -15.29 28.12 -15.56
N PRO A 132 -14.35 27.92 -16.50
CA PRO A 132 -12.92 27.89 -16.17
C PRO A 132 -12.35 29.29 -15.87
N ASP A 133 -13.03 30.38 -16.22
CA ASP A 133 -12.59 31.73 -15.83
C ASP A 133 -12.98 32.02 -14.38
N ALA A 134 -14.15 31.56 -13.92
CA ALA A 134 -14.52 31.60 -12.51
C ALA A 134 -13.58 30.73 -11.65
N LEU A 135 -13.22 29.53 -12.13
CA LEU A 135 -12.22 28.68 -11.46
C LEU A 135 -10.85 29.38 -11.37
N ALA A 136 -10.37 29.98 -12.46
CA ALA A 136 -9.09 30.71 -12.48
C ALA A 136 -9.10 31.96 -11.57
N ALA A 137 -10.27 32.56 -11.35
CA ALA A 137 -10.45 33.69 -10.44
C ALA A 137 -10.55 33.26 -8.95
N GLY A 138 -10.57 31.96 -8.66
CA GLY A 138 -10.70 31.42 -7.30
C GLY A 138 -12.11 31.51 -6.74
N ASP A 139 -13.14 31.48 -7.59
CA ASP A 139 -14.54 31.44 -7.14
C ASP A 139 -14.83 30.12 -6.41
N THR A 140 -15.19 30.22 -5.13
CA THR A 140 -15.50 29.07 -4.27
C THR A 140 -16.69 28.26 -4.79
N ALA A 141 -17.75 28.90 -5.27
CA ALA A 141 -18.94 28.19 -5.74
C ALA A 141 -18.67 27.45 -7.06
N ALA A 142 -17.89 28.05 -7.96
CA ALA A 142 -17.43 27.36 -9.17
C ALA A 142 -16.56 26.14 -8.83
N ARG A 143 -15.68 26.28 -7.82
CA ARG A 143 -14.84 25.19 -7.34
C ARG A 143 -15.66 24.05 -6.73
N GLU A 144 -16.62 24.37 -5.88
CA GLU A 144 -17.54 23.40 -5.26
C GLU A 144 -18.32 22.62 -6.33
N ALA A 145 -18.86 23.30 -7.34
CA ALA A 145 -19.56 22.66 -8.44
C ALA A 145 -18.63 21.74 -9.26
N TYR A 146 -17.38 22.15 -9.48
CA TYR A 146 -16.39 21.35 -10.21
C TYR A 146 -15.97 20.09 -9.45
N GLU A 147 -15.84 20.19 -8.12
CA GLU A 147 -15.63 19.05 -7.22
C GLU A 147 -16.82 18.07 -7.28
N GLU A 148 -18.04 18.59 -7.13
CA GLU A 148 -19.26 17.78 -7.10
C GLU A 148 -19.47 17.00 -8.41
N LEU A 149 -19.19 17.63 -9.57
CA LEU A 149 -19.29 16.94 -10.87
C LEU A 149 -18.36 15.73 -10.96
N GLN A 150 -17.15 15.84 -10.43
CA GLN A 150 -16.17 14.74 -10.46
C GLN A 150 -16.52 13.65 -9.46
N GLU A 151 -17.01 14.01 -8.27
CA GLU A 151 -17.48 13.03 -7.29
C GLU A 151 -18.66 12.22 -7.81
N GLN A 152 -19.62 12.89 -8.46
CA GLN A 152 -20.75 12.22 -9.09
C GLN A 152 -20.30 11.28 -10.23
N TRP A 153 -19.27 11.68 -10.98
CA TRP A 153 -18.72 10.84 -12.05
C TRP A 153 -17.96 9.63 -11.49
N LEU A 154 -17.16 9.81 -10.44
CA LEU A 154 -16.38 8.75 -9.79
C LEU A 154 -17.26 7.70 -9.11
N ALA A 155 -18.35 8.13 -8.46
CA ALA A 155 -19.28 7.26 -7.76
C ALA A 155 -20.39 6.68 -8.67
N GLY A 156 -20.58 7.27 -9.85
CA GLY A 156 -21.64 6.89 -10.78
C GLY A 156 -21.22 5.74 -11.71
N PRO A 157 -22.12 4.78 -12.01
CA PRO A 157 -21.82 3.76 -13.00
C PRO A 157 -21.72 4.38 -14.40
N LEU A 158 -20.61 4.09 -15.09
CA LEU A 158 -20.40 4.43 -16.49
C LEU A 158 -21.30 3.59 -17.42
N PRO A 159 -21.43 3.95 -18.71
CA PRO A 159 -22.24 3.19 -19.66
C PRO A 159 -21.84 1.70 -19.82
N ASP A 160 -20.62 1.34 -19.47
CA ASP A 160 -20.12 -0.05 -19.45
C ASP A 160 -20.36 -0.76 -18.11
N GLY A 161 -21.00 -0.10 -17.15
CA GLY A 161 -21.39 -0.64 -15.84
C GLY A 161 -20.33 -0.47 -14.75
N ARG A 162 -19.10 -0.06 -15.09
CA ARG A 162 -18.03 0.15 -14.11
C ARG A 162 -18.28 1.42 -13.29
N VAL A 163 -17.99 1.37 -12.00
CA VAL A 163 -17.91 2.55 -11.13
C VAL A 163 -16.43 2.93 -11.05
N PRO A 164 -16.00 4.12 -11.55
CA PRO A 164 -14.60 4.47 -11.67
C PRO A 164 -13.82 4.39 -10.36
N SER A 165 -14.38 4.86 -9.25
CA SER A 165 -13.68 4.80 -7.96
C SER A 165 -13.43 3.37 -7.50
N ALA A 166 -14.39 2.46 -7.73
CA ALA A 166 -14.28 1.05 -7.35
C ALA A 166 -13.21 0.35 -8.21
N VAL A 167 -13.30 0.45 -9.54
CA VAL A 167 -12.36 -0.29 -10.41
C VAL A 167 -10.92 0.24 -10.36
N VAL A 168 -10.73 1.52 -9.98
CA VAL A 168 -9.39 2.06 -9.73
C VAL A 168 -8.88 1.64 -8.34
N GLY A 169 -9.77 1.51 -7.36
CA GLY A 169 -9.45 0.90 -6.06
C GLY A 169 -9.03 -0.56 -6.24
N ASP A 170 -9.83 -1.36 -6.95
CA ASP A 170 -9.55 -2.77 -7.23
C ASP A 170 -8.16 -2.96 -7.88
N GLU A 171 -7.77 -2.10 -8.84
CA GLU A 171 -6.44 -2.16 -9.46
C GLU A 171 -5.32 -1.83 -8.46
N GLN A 172 -5.51 -0.83 -7.60
CA GLN A 172 -4.52 -0.48 -6.57
C GLN A 172 -4.38 -1.60 -5.53
N ASP A 173 -5.49 -2.22 -5.14
CA ASP A 173 -5.49 -3.36 -4.24
C ASP A 173 -4.78 -4.56 -4.88
N GLU A 174 -5.06 -4.86 -6.15
CA GLU A 174 -4.36 -5.90 -6.92
C GLU A 174 -2.84 -5.64 -7.00
N GLU A 175 -2.42 -4.39 -7.23
CA GLU A 175 -1.00 -4.00 -7.24
C GLU A 175 -0.35 -4.17 -5.85
N LEU A 176 -1.07 -3.80 -4.79
CA LEU A 176 -0.62 -3.98 -3.40
C LEU A 176 -0.45 -5.47 -3.06
N PHE A 177 -1.45 -6.30 -3.38
CA PHE A 177 -1.37 -7.75 -3.18
C PHE A 177 -0.23 -8.37 -3.98
N ALA A 178 -0.02 -7.95 -5.23
CA ALA A 178 1.10 -8.43 -6.04
C ALA A 178 2.46 -8.07 -5.43
N ALA A 179 2.60 -6.86 -4.86
CA ALA A 179 3.82 -6.46 -4.17
C ALA A 179 4.07 -7.31 -2.90
N TRP A 180 3.01 -7.63 -2.15
CA TRP A 180 3.10 -8.56 -1.01
C TRP A 180 3.48 -9.98 -1.45
N ASP A 181 2.88 -10.51 -2.52
CA ASP A 181 3.24 -11.82 -3.08
C ASP A 181 4.72 -11.86 -3.53
N GLU A 182 5.23 -10.78 -4.12
CA GLU A 182 6.65 -10.67 -4.49
C GLU A 182 7.57 -10.66 -3.27
N GLU A 183 7.20 -9.95 -2.20
CA GLU A 183 7.94 -9.93 -0.94
C GLU A 183 7.96 -11.33 -0.29
N GLU A 184 6.81 -12.00 -0.23
CA GLU A 184 6.68 -13.36 0.29
C GLU A 184 7.56 -14.34 -0.52
N ALA A 185 7.49 -14.29 -1.85
CA ALA A 185 8.28 -15.14 -2.73
C ALA A 185 9.79 -14.88 -2.57
N PHE A 186 10.18 -13.63 -2.40
CA PHE A 186 11.56 -13.24 -2.11
C PHE A 186 12.02 -13.81 -0.76
N ALA A 187 11.24 -13.61 0.31
CA ALA A 187 11.53 -14.11 1.65
C ALA A 187 11.65 -15.64 1.68
N LEU A 188 10.76 -16.36 0.98
CA LEU A 188 10.84 -17.81 0.81
C LEU A 188 12.12 -18.22 0.06
N GLY A 189 12.50 -17.49 -0.97
CA GLY A 189 13.75 -17.72 -1.71
C GLY A 189 14.99 -17.58 -0.81
N GLU A 190 15.03 -16.53 0.02
CA GLU A 190 16.10 -16.29 0.99
C GLU A 190 16.12 -17.31 2.14
N LEU A 191 14.94 -17.73 2.61
CA LEU A 191 14.82 -18.79 3.61
C LEU A 191 15.42 -20.10 3.07
N ARG A 192 14.99 -20.54 1.89
CA ARG A 192 15.50 -21.76 1.24
C ARG A 192 17.01 -21.70 1.03
N ARG A 193 17.53 -20.54 0.61
CA ARG A 193 18.97 -20.33 0.45
C ARG A 193 19.71 -20.45 1.78
N SER A 194 19.22 -19.78 2.82
CA SER A 194 19.82 -19.80 4.16
C SER A 194 19.79 -21.21 4.78
N MET A 195 18.73 -21.98 4.53
CA MET A 195 18.61 -23.33 5.05
C MET A 195 19.45 -24.35 4.28
N ALA A 196 19.70 -24.14 2.98
CA ALA A 196 20.49 -25.05 2.15
C ALA A 196 21.93 -25.25 2.65
N ASP A 197 22.50 -24.25 3.31
CA ASP A 197 23.86 -24.29 3.87
C ASP A 197 23.93 -24.93 5.26
N LEU A 198 22.78 -25.25 5.88
CA LEU A 198 22.69 -25.80 7.22
C LEU A 198 22.46 -27.32 7.21
N PRO A 199 22.98 -28.05 8.22
CA PRO A 199 22.68 -29.47 8.36
C PRO A 199 21.18 -29.67 8.66
N ALA A 200 20.54 -30.61 7.97
CA ALA A 200 19.14 -30.92 8.20
C ALA A 200 18.93 -31.42 9.65
N PRO A 201 18.06 -30.76 10.45
CA PRO A 201 17.79 -31.17 11.82
C PRO A 201 17.03 -32.49 11.86
N PRO A 202 17.34 -33.42 12.79
CA PRO A 202 16.56 -34.63 12.97
C PRO A 202 15.17 -34.31 13.50
N CYS A 203 14.15 -35.04 13.04
CA CYS A 203 12.77 -34.88 13.56
C CYS A 203 12.66 -35.42 15.00
N PRO A 204 12.27 -34.59 15.99
CA PRO A 204 12.09 -35.04 17.36
C PRO A 204 10.68 -35.63 17.56
N MET A 205 10.50 -36.89 17.16
CA MET A 205 9.19 -37.55 17.11
C MET A 205 8.43 -37.55 18.45
N ASP A 206 9.12 -37.77 19.56
CA ASP A 206 8.50 -37.81 20.89
C ASP A 206 7.97 -36.43 21.30
N ASP A 207 8.76 -35.38 21.08
CA ASP A 207 8.38 -34.00 21.37
C ASP A 207 7.24 -33.54 20.46
N LEU A 208 7.30 -33.89 19.17
CA LEU A 208 6.26 -33.62 18.19
C LEU A 208 4.93 -34.26 18.60
N SER A 209 4.95 -35.55 18.97
CA SER A 209 3.73 -36.25 19.38
C SER A 209 3.16 -35.68 20.69
N ALA A 210 4.03 -35.31 21.63
CA ALA A 210 3.61 -34.63 22.85
C ALA A 210 2.98 -33.26 22.57
N ALA A 211 3.56 -32.47 21.65
CA ALA A 211 3.05 -31.17 21.23
C ALA A 211 1.71 -31.28 20.49
N ALA A 212 1.61 -32.17 19.50
CA ALA A 212 0.37 -32.45 18.78
C ALA A 212 -0.74 -32.93 19.71
N GLY A 213 -0.41 -33.78 20.69
CA GLY A 213 -1.36 -34.20 21.73
C GLY A 213 -1.86 -33.03 22.60
N ARG A 214 -1.01 -32.03 22.91
CA ARG A 214 -1.44 -30.79 23.58
C ARG A 214 -2.34 -29.95 22.68
N LEU A 215 -1.94 -29.72 21.44
CA LEU A 215 -2.70 -28.93 20.46
C LEU A 215 -4.12 -29.47 20.28
N ARG A 216 -4.29 -30.79 20.09
CA ARG A 216 -5.64 -31.39 19.96
C ARG A 216 -6.56 -31.12 21.15
N ARG A 217 -6.01 -31.01 22.36
CA ARG A 217 -6.80 -30.66 23.56
C ARG A 217 -7.09 -29.17 23.64
N THR A 218 -6.13 -28.33 23.25
CA THR A 218 -6.30 -26.87 23.29
C THR A 218 -7.25 -26.37 22.21
N LEU A 219 -7.13 -26.88 20.98
CA LEU A 219 -7.93 -26.45 19.84
C LEU A 219 -9.41 -26.82 19.98
N VAL A 220 -9.80 -27.72 20.89
CA VAL A 220 -11.23 -28.01 21.16
C VAL A 220 -11.80 -27.19 22.33
N GLN A 221 -10.97 -26.43 23.03
CA GLN A 221 -11.39 -25.57 24.13
C GLN A 221 -11.63 -24.14 23.62
N PRO A 222 -12.68 -23.46 24.11
CA PRO A 222 -12.86 -22.04 23.85
C PRO A 222 -11.86 -21.22 24.67
N GLY A 223 -11.43 -20.11 24.10
CA GLY A 223 -10.55 -19.12 24.72
C GLY A 223 -9.07 -19.28 24.35
N PHE A 224 -8.27 -18.37 24.87
CA PHE A 224 -6.84 -18.29 24.62
C PHE A 224 -6.05 -19.48 25.20
N PRO A 225 -5.06 -20.05 24.47
CA PRO A 225 -4.65 -19.67 23.10
C PRO A 225 -5.41 -20.44 21.99
N GLY A 226 -6.38 -21.30 22.34
CA GLY A 226 -7.04 -22.19 21.39
C GLY A 226 -7.81 -21.48 20.27
N ASN A 227 -8.49 -20.37 20.57
CA ASN A 227 -9.18 -19.56 19.56
C ASN A 227 -8.19 -18.97 18.53
N VAL A 228 -7.16 -18.27 19.00
CA VAL A 228 -6.12 -17.67 18.16
C VAL A 228 -5.46 -18.72 17.27
N LEU A 229 -5.04 -19.86 17.83
CA LEU A 229 -4.38 -20.92 17.08
C LEU A 229 -5.28 -21.58 16.02
N ARG A 230 -6.61 -21.61 16.22
CA ARG A 230 -7.55 -22.09 15.20
C ARG A 230 -7.72 -21.09 14.06
N ALA A 231 -7.90 -19.81 14.40
CA ALA A 231 -8.05 -18.73 13.43
C ALA A 231 -6.80 -18.62 12.54
N CYS A 232 -5.62 -18.57 13.16
CA CYS A 232 -4.32 -18.59 12.48
C CYS A 232 -4.19 -19.75 11.49
N ALA A 233 -4.65 -20.95 11.85
CA ALA A 233 -4.49 -22.17 11.07
C ALA A 233 -5.66 -22.49 10.14
N GLY A 234 -6.70 -21.64 10.07
CA GLY A 234 -7.90 -21.89 9.26
C GLY A 234 -8.69 -23.14 9.69
N LEU A 235 -8.68 -23.48 10.99
CA LEU A 235 -9.25 -24.72 11.52
C LEU A 235 -10.67 -24.55 12.13
N ASP A 236 -11.37 -23.46 11.82
CA ASP A 236 -12.65 -23.10 12.45
C ASP A 236 -13.82 -24.03 12.05
N ASP A 237 -13.76 -24.64 10.85
CA ASP A 237 -14.81 -25.53 10.31
C ASP A 237 -14.61 -27.03 10.61
N GLY A 238 -13.61 -27.37 11.44
CA GLY A 238 -13.62 -28.60 12.23
C GLY A 238 -13.44 -29.92 11.47
N VAL A 239 -12.23 -30.18 10.99
CA VAL A 239 -11.57 -31.50 11.09
C VAL A 239 -10.07 -31.25 11.35
N LEU A 240 -9.58 -31.64 12.52
CA LEU A 240 -8.15 -31.53 12.82
C LEU A 240 -7.36 -32.58 12.00
N PRO A 241 -6.18 -32.22 11.44
CA PRO A 241 -5.30 -33.18 10.78
C PRO A 241 -4.99 -34.39 11.68
N ALA A 242 -5.07 -35.59 11.08
CA ALA A 242 -4.86 -36.85 11.79
C ALA A 242 -3.38 -37.08 12.11
N ALA A 243 -2.47 -36.68 11.21
CA ALA A 243 -1.03 -36.80 11.43
C ALA A 243 -0.52 -35.68 12.36
N ASP A 244 0.38 -36.06 13.27
CA ASP A 244 0.97 -35.12 14.24
C ASP A 244 1.80 -34.04 13.57
N GLU A 245 2.56 -34.40 12.53
CA GLU A 245 3.37 -33.46 11.73
C GLU A 245 2.49 -32.44 11.01
N ASP A 246 1.44 -32.88 10.32
CA ASP A 246 0.55 -31.98 9.59
C ASP A 246 -0.18 -31.01 10.51
N LEU A 247 -0.69 -31.49 11.65
CA LEU A 247 -1.36 -30.63 12.63
C LEU A 247 -0.40 -29.58 13.19
N TRP A 248 0.79 -30.02 13.60
CA TRP A 248 1.75 -29.11 14.22
C TRP A 248 2.27 -28.07 13.21
N LEU A 249 2.61 -28.49 11.99
CA LEU A 249 3.09 -27.58 10.94
C LEU A 249 2.00 -26.61 10.48
N ALA A 250 0.74 -27.04 10.35
CA ALA A 250 -0.35 -26.14 10.00
C ALA A 250 -0.54 -25.03 11.05
N VAL A 251 -0.53 -25.39 12.34
CA VAL A 251 -0.66 -24.40 13.42
C VAL A 251 0.57 -23.51 13.53
N ALA A 252 1.78 -24.05 13.37
CA ALA A 252 3.02 -23.27 13.39
C ALA A 252 3.09 -22.28 12.22
N ALA A 253 2.71 -22.70 11.02
CA ALA A 253 2.65 -21.86 9.82
C ALA A 253 1.59 -20.76 9.96
N GLY A 254 0.43 -21.08 10.53
CA GLY A 254 -0.62 -20.08 10.77
C GLY A 254 -0.24 -18.97 11.75
N ILE A 255 0.74 -19.19 12.64
CA ILE A 255 1.25 -18.12 13.51
C ILE A 255 2.07 -17.10 12.70
N THR A 256 2.72 -17.54 11.63
CA THR A 256 3.63 -16.72 10.82
C THR A 256 2.93 -16.05 9.64
N ALA A 257 1.90 -16.69 9.10
CA ALA A 257 0.98 -16.10 8.13
C ALA A 257 -0.46 -16.41 8.58
N PRO A 258 -1.03 -15.60 9.50
CA PRO A 258 -2.39 -15.82 9.96
C PRO A 258 -3.39 -15.74 8.79
N ILE A 259 -4.19 -16.79 8.61
CA ILE A 259 -5.25 -16.86 7.57
C ILE A 259 -6.41 -15.89 7.87
N SER A 260 -6.35 -15.15 8.98
CA SER A 260 -7.48 -14.35 9.44
C SER A 260 -7.88 -13.29 8.42
N ASP A 261 -9.07 -13.46 7.86
CA ASP A 261 -9.92 -12.37 7.39
C ASP A 261 -10.11 -11.43 8.59
N LEU A 262 -9.22 -10.45 8.76
CA LEU A 262 -9.60 -9.26 9.51
C LEU A 262 -10.81 -8.71 8.74
N PRO A 263 -11.96 -8.53 9.39
CA PRO A 263 -13.18 -8.17 8.67
C PRO A 263 -12.92 -6.89 7.86
N ASP A 264 -13.34 -6.91 6.59
CA ASP A 264 -13.17 -5.84 5.60
C ASP A 264 -13.42 -4.44 6.18
N GLU A 265 -12.89 -3.40 5.53
CA GLU A 265 -13.02 -1.99 5.93
C GLU A 265 -14.45 -1.53 6.30
N GLU A 266 -15.50 -2.22 5.83
CA GLU A 266 -16.88 -1.98 6.26
C GLU A 266 -17.14 -2.27 7.76
N ASP A 267 -16.40 -3.19 8.38
CA ASP A 267 -16.40 -3.49 9.82
C ASP A 267 -15.24 -2.79 10.57
N ALA A 268 -14.29 -2.16 9.86
CA ALA A 268 -13.33 -1.21 10.48
C ALA A 268 -14.05 -0.05 11.18
N GLY A 269 -15.28 0.27 10.78
CA GLY A 269 -16.17 1.16 11.52
C GLY A 269 -16.43 0.77 12.98
N ARG A 270 -16.29 -0.52 13.34
CA ARG A 270 -16.31 -0.99 14.75
C ARG A 270 -14.97 -0.78 15.45
N PHE A 271 -13.86 -0.78 14.73
CA PHE A 271 -12.54 -0.43 15.27
C PHE A 271 -12.41 1.08 15.55
N PHE A 272 -13.18 1.92 14.85
CA PHE A 272 -13.32 3.35 15.12
C PHE A 272 -14.39 3.69 16.18
N GLU A 273 -14.97 2.72 16.90
CA GLU A 273 -15.55 3.01 18.22
C GLU A 273 -14.38 3.31 19.18
N ILE A 274 -13.96 4.59 19.20
CA ILE A 274 -12.81 5.18 19.92
C ILE A 274 -12.70 4.84 21.43
N ASP A 275 -13.64 4.10 22.01
CA ASP A 275 -13.69 3.71 23.44
C ASP A 275 -13.69 2.18 23.70
N GLY A 276 -13.54 1.32 22.68
CA GLY A 276 -13.50 -0.14 22.86
C GLY A 276 -12.07 -0.70 22.98
N GLU A 277 -11.67 -1.20 24.16
CA GLU A 277 -10.43 -2.00 24.28
C GLU A 277 -10.57 -3.29 23.44
N LEU A 278 -9.62 -3.55 22.54
CA LEU A 278 -9.54 -4.83 21.80
C LEU A 278 -9.53 -6.00 22.79
N SER A 279 -10.18 -7.11 22.42
CA SER A 279 -10.02 -8.32 23.20
C SER A 279 -8.55 -8.77 23.16
N HIS A 280 -8.12 -9.51 24.18
CA HIS A 280 -6.74 -10.02 24.21
C HIS A 280 -6.42 -10.90 22.98
N GLU A 281 -7.41 -11.64 22.46
CA GLU A 281 -7.24 -12.51 21.30
C GLU A 281 -7.08 -11.69 20.00
N ASP A 282 -7.88 -10.62 19.83
CA ASP A 282 -7.79 -9.73 18.68
C ASP A 282 -6.48 -8.93 18.69
N SER A 283 -6.04 -8.49 19.87
CA SER A 283 -4.75 -7.81 20.04
C SER A 283 -3.57 -8.71 19.67
N VAL A 284 -3.64 -10.01 20.01
CA VAL A 284 -2.62 -10.99 19.62
C VAL A 284 -2.64 -11.21 18.10
N LEU A 285 -3.80 -11.41 17.49
CA LEU A 285 -3.91 -11.58 16.03
C LEU A 285 -3.39 -10.36 15.27
N ALA A 286 -3.77 -9.14 15.68
CA ALA A 286 -3.27 -7.91 15.09
C ALA A 286 -1.74 -7.80 15.22
N SER A 287 -1.16 -8.23 16.34
CA SER A 287 0.29 -8.26 16.52
C SER A 287 0.97 -9.27 15.59
N LEU A 288 0.34 -10.42 15.31
CA LEU A 288 0.90 -11.41 14.38
C LEU A 288 0.86 -10.91 12.93
N CYS A 289 -0.24 -10.27 12.51
CA CYS A 289 -0.38 -9.70 11.17
C CYS A 289 0.53 -8.49 10.92
N ALA A 290 0.99 -7.83 11.98
CA ALA A 290 1.89 -6.67 11.90
C ALA A 290 3.38 -7.05 11.77
N ILE A 291 3.74 -8.34 11.90
CA ILE A 291 5.14 -8.78 11.74
C ILE A 291 5.44 -8.98 10.25
N ASN A 292 6.47 -8.30 9.75
CA ASN A 292 6.84 -8.34 8.35
C ASN A 292 7.55 -9.66 7.97
N HIS A 293 7.56 -9.99 6.67
CA HIS A 293 8.25 -11.18 6.15
C HIS A 293 9.75 -11.17 6.46
N ALA A 294 10.39 -9.99 6.40
CA ALA A 294 11.79 -9.79 6.75
C ALA A 294 12.10 -10.16 8.21
N ASP A 295 11.23 -9.75 9.15
CA ASP A 295 11.40 -10.02 10.58
C ASP A 295 11.30 -11.51 10.88
N TRP A 296 10.29 -12.17 10.29
CA TRP A 296 10.13 -13.62 10.37
C TRP A 296 11.34 -14.36 9.81
N LEU A 297 11.80 -13.94 8.63
CA LEU A 297 12.97 -14.52 7.97
C LEU A 297 14.23 -14.37 8.82
N ALA A 298 14.49 -13.17 9.36
CA ALA A 298 15.64 -12.87 10.19
C ALA A 298 15.64 -13.69 11.48
N ALA A 299 14.52 -13.66 12.21
CA ALA A 299 14.34 -14.40 13.45
C ALA A 299 14.56 -15.91 13.25
N VAL A 300 13.87 -16.52 12.28
CA VAL A 300 13.94 -17.96 12.04
C VAL A 300 15.30 -18.37 11.48
N THR A 301 15.90 -17.57 10.60
CA THR A 301 17.24 -17.84 10.08
C THR A 301 18.30 -17.80 11.19
N ALA A 302 18.23 -16.82 12.09
CA ALA A 302 19.13 -16.74 13.24
C ALA A 302 18.96 -17.98 14.15
N LEU A 303 17.72 -18.29 14.54
CA LEU A 303 17.42 -19.45 15.38
C LEU A 303 17.87 -20.78 14.76
N ALA A 304 17.66 -20.95 13.45
CA ALA A 304 18.10 -22.12 12.70
C ALA A 304 19.64 -22.26 12.66
N ARG A 305 20.36 -21.14 12.50
CA ARG A 305 21.83 -21.10 12.50
C ARG A 305 22.43 -21.41 13.88
N TYR A 306 21.86 -20.85 14.95
CA TYR A 306 22.34 -21.09 16.32
C TYR A 306 21.97 -22.47 16.86
N GLY A 307 20.81 -23.01 16.46
CA GLY A 307 20.34 -24.33 16.85
C GLY A 307 19.79 -24.41 18.28
N PRO A 308 19.44 -25.62 18.75
CA PRO A 308 18.78 -25.82 20.03
C PRO A 308 19.62 -25.32 21.20
N GLY A 309 18.98 -24.69 22.20
CA GLY A 309 19.67 -24.13 23.35
C GLY A 309 19.93 -22.61 23.26
N VAL A 310 19.65 -21.99 22.11
CA VAL A 310 19.71 -20.52 21.99
C VAL A 310 18.50 -19.87 22.67
N LEU A 311 18.73 -18.70 23.28
CA LEU A 311 17.64 -17.88 23.82
C LEU A 311 16.82 -17.29 22.66
N ALA A 312 15.50 -17.43 22.75
CA ALA A 312 14.49 -16.97 21.81
C ALA A 312 13.43 -16.14 22.54
N SER A 313 13.86 -15.29 23.48
CA SER A 313 13.02 -14.29 24.12
C SER A 313 12.70 -13.15 23.12
N PRO A 314 11.62 -12.39 23.31
CA PRO A 314 11.28 -11.26 22.43
C PRO A 314 12.44 -10.28 22.23
N GLU A 315 13.15 -9.93 23.30
CA GLU A 315 14.30 -9.01 23.26
C GLU A 315 15.49 -9.61 22.51
N ARG A 316 15.61 -10.94 22.49
CA ARG A 316 16.68 -11.60 21.75
C ARG A 316 16.34 -11.73 20.28
N ILE A 317 15.07 -11.98 19.95
CA ILE A 317 14.57 -12.02 18.58
C ILE A 317 14.68 -10.64 17.93
N ALA A 318 14.25 -9.58 18.61
CA ALA A 318 14.39 -8.21 18.12
C ALA A 318 15.85 -7.87 17.77
N ARG A 319 16.81 -8.32 18.58
CA ARG A 319 18.24 -8.17 18.27
C ARG A 319 18.68 -8.96 17.04
N PHE A 320 18.12 -10.15 16.80
CA PHE A 320 18.44 -10.90 15.58
C PHE A 320 17.93 -10.20 14.32
N ILE A 321 16.76 -9.54 14.42
CA ILE A 321 16.18 -8.73 13.34
C ILE A 321 17.08 -7.52 13.07
N ALA A 322 17.38 -6.73 14.11
CA ALA A 322 18.26 -5.57 13.99
C ALA A 322 19.68 -5.91 13.52
N ASP A 323 20.23 -7.07 13.90
CA ASP A 323 21.56 -7.54 13.42
C ASP A 323 21.52 -7.99 11.95
N SER A 324 20.33 -8.28 11.39
CA SER A 324 20.16 -8.75 10.01
C SER A 324 19.94 -7.62 9.00
N GLU A 325 19.40 -6.50 9.47
CA GLU A 325 19.27 -5.27 8.70
C GLU A 325 20.65 -4.65 8.58
N GLU A 326 21.24 -4.68 7.39
CA GLU A 326 22.51 -4.01 7.12
C GLU A 326 22.31 -2.48 7.16
N ASN A 327 22.33 -1.92 8.37
CA ASN A 327 22.77 -0.55 8.65
C ASN A 327 21.87 0.58 8.07
N ASP A 328 20.60 0.59 8.45
CA ASP A 328 19.79 1.83 8.47
C ASP A 328 20.16 2.66 9.71
N GLY A 329 20.12 3.98 9.60
CA GLY A 329 20.82 4.91 10.50
C GLY A 329 20.53 4.72 12.00
N GLU A 330 21.53 5.01 12.86
CA GLU A 330 21.50 4.79 14.33
C GLU A 330 20.31 5.40 15.10
N SER A 331 19.50 6.28 14.49
CA SER A 331 18.38 6.96 15.15
C SER A 331 17.05 6.18 15.07
N ASP A 332 16.81 5.44 14.00
CA ASP A 332 15.54 4.70 13.80
C ASP A 332 15.66 3.28 14.41
N ALA A 333 16.89 2.75 14.48
CA ALA A 333 17.21 1.40 14.98
C ALA A 333 16.76 1.09 16.42
N LEU A 334 16.56 2.08 17.29
CA LEU A 334 16.06 1.84 18.66
C LEU A 334 14.54 1.72 18.70
N GLU A 335 13.83 2.54 17.92
CA GLU A 335 12.36 2.48 17.83
C GLU A 335 11.93 1.18 17.14
N ASP A 336 12.64 0.78 16.08
CA ASP A 336 12.40 -0.49 15.36
C ASP A 336 12.66 -1.72 16.24
N LEU A 337 13.69 -1.65 17.10
CA LEU A 337 14.00 -2.71 18.06
C LEU A 337 12.88 -2.87 19.10
N GLU A 338 12.39 -1.76 19.68
CA GLU A 338 11.29 -1.77 20.64
C GLU A 338 9.98 -2.27 20.00
N ALA A 339 9.70 -1.86 18.76
CA ALA A 339 8.55 -2.34 18.00
C ALA A 339 8.61 -3.86 17.76
N SER A 340 9.76 -4.36 17.29
CA SER A 340 9.98 -5.80 17.07
C SER A 340 9.82 -6.61 18.37
N GLU A 341 10.39 -6.12 19.49
CA GLU A 341 10.25 -6.75 20.80
C GLU A 341 8.78 -6.84 21.24
N MET A 342 8.02 -5.77 21.02
CA MET A 342 6.59 -5.72 21.35
C MET A 342 5.79 -6.75 20.55
N LEU A 343 6.01 -6.83 19.23
CA LEU A 343 5.31 -7.79 18.38
C LEU A 343 5.62 -9.25 18.77
N PHE A 344 6.89 -9.58 18.99
CA PHE A 344 7.29 -10.94 19.38
C PHE A 344 6.91 -11.34 20.81
N THR A 345 6.45 -10.38 21.64
CA THR A 345 5.82 -10.68 22.93
C THR A 345 4.50 -11.44 22.75
N ALA A 346 3.78 -11.23 21.64
CA ALA A 346 2.59 -12.00 21.29
C ALA A 346 2.93 -13.41 20.75
N VAL A 347 4.07 -13.55 20.07
CA VAL A 347 4.53 -14.80 19.43
C VAL A 347 5.04 -15.81 20.45
N THR A 348 5.90 -15.38 21.38
CA THR A 348 6.66 -16.26 22.27
C THR A 348 5.77 -17.18 23.14
N PRO A 349 4.64 -16.71 23.70
CA PRO A 349 3.70 -17.58 24.44
C PRO A 349 3.07 -18.68 23.56
N LEU A 350 2.77 -18.39 22.30
CA LEU A 350 2.25 -19.36 21.35
C LEU A 350 3.33 -20.39 21.00
N TRP A 351 4.55 -19.93 20.74
CA TRP A 351 5.71 -20.80 20.52
C TRP A 351 5.98 -21.73 21.70
N ALA A 352 5.89 -21.22 22.94
CA ALA A 352 6.04 -22.03 24.14
C ALA A 352 4.96 -23.12 24.23
N HIS A 353 3.73 -22.80 23.84
CA HIS A 353 2.62 -23.76 23.80
C HIS A 353 2.85 -24.88 22.77
N LEU A 354 3.34 -24.51 21.58
CA LEU A 354 3.73 -25.44 20.52
C LEU A 354 4.98 -26.26 20.87
N GLY A 355 5.73 -25.88 21.90
CA GLY A 355 7.00 -26.50 22.28
C GLY A 355 8.16 -26.10 21.37
N ILE A 356 8.02 -24.99 20.63
CA ILE A 356 9.10 -24.38 19.84
C ILE A 356 10.19 -23.85 20.78
N VAL A 357 9.76 -23.19 21.86
CA VAL A 357 10.61 -22.77 22.97
C VAL A 357 10.17 -23.46 24.26
N ASP A 358 11.07 -23.58 25.22
CA ASP A 358 10.74 -24.06 26.56
C ASP A 358 10.28 -22.92 27.49
N LYS A 359 10.09 -23.22 28.78
CA LYS A 359 9.63 -22.24 29.78
C LYS A 359 10.66 -21.13 30.08
N ALA A 360 11.91 -21.33 29.70
CA ALA A 360 12.98 -20.35 29.81
C ALA A 360 13.21 -19.63 28.47
N GLU A 361 12.26 -19.76 27.53
CA GLU A 361 12.33 -19.17 26.18
C GLU A 361 13.53 -19.66 25.39
N VAL A 362 13.98 -20.88 25.68
CA VAL A 362 15.10 -21.51 24.97
C VAL A 362 14.57 -22.35 23.82
N LEU A 363 15.15 -22.17 22.63
CA LEU A 363 14.80 -22.93 21.44
C LEU A 363 14.99 -24.43 21.66
N THR A 364 13.94 -25.21 21.43
CA THR A 364 13.95 -26.67 21.57
C THR A 364 14.39 -27.35 20.26
N PRO A 365 14.73 -28.65 20.29
CA PRO A 365 14.91 -29.42 19.06
C PRO A 365 13.68 -29.43 18.15
N LEU A 366 12.46 -29.37 18.72
CA LEU A 366 11.21 -29.29 17.96
C LEU A 366 11.08 -27.95 17.25
N GLY A 367 11.39 -26.84 17.93
CA GLY A 367 11.44 -25.51 17.32
C GLY A 367 12.49 -25.42 16.22
N TRP A 368 13.70 -25.92 16.48
CA TRP A 368 14.78 -25.92 15.49
C TRP A 368 14.44 -26.72 14.22
N TRP A 369 13.78 -27.86 14.36
CA TRP A 369 13.33 -28.67 13.23
C TRP A 369 12.13 -28.07 12.49
N GLY A 370 11.18 -27.52 13.26
CA GLY A 370 9.86 -27.20 12.74
C GLY A 370 9.67 -25.77 12.25
N LEU A 371 10.38 -24.78 12.83
CA LEU A 371 10.21 -23.36 12.46
C LEU A 371 10.52 -23.07 10.98
N PRO A 372 11.67 -23.49 10.41
CA PRO A 372 11.94 -23.24 8.99
C PRO A 372 10.92 -23.90 8.07
N LYS A 373 10.44 -25.10 8.43
CA LYS A 373 9.40 -25.81 7.69
C LYS A 373 8.04 -25.13 7.78
N ALA A 374 7.73 -24.53 8.93
CA ALA A 374 6.49 -23.79 9.14
C ALA A 374 6.46 -22.53 8.27
N LEU A 375 7.55 -21.74 8.24
CA LEU A 375 7.67 -20.59 7.33
C LEU A 375 7.62 -21.02 5.86
N GLU A 376 8.37 -22.07 5.49
CA GLU A 376 8.34 -22.57 4.12
C GLU A 376 6.92 -23.01 3.71
N ARG A 377 6.15 -23.60 4.63
CA ARG A 377 4.75 -23.96 4.39
C ARG A 377 3.84 -22.73 4.31
N ALA A 378 4.06 -21.73 5.15
CA ALA A 378 3.26 -20.52 5.19
C ALA A 378 3.35 -19.72 3.87
N TRP A 379 4.57 -19.62 3.32
CA TRP A 379 4.87 -18.81 2.13
C TRP A 379 4.88 -19.60 0.82
N SER A 380 4.61 -20.91 0.88
CA SER A 380 4.53 -21.70 -0.35
C SER A 380 3.12 -21.58 -0.91
N PRO A 381 2.96 -21.20 -2.20
CA PRO A 381 1.64 -21.20 -2.83
C PRO A 381 1.05 -22.61 -2.82
N GLU A 382 -0.24 -22.72 -2.49
CA GLU A 382 -0.98 -24.00 -2.46
C GLU A 382 -1.14 -24.67 -3.84
#